data_AF-A0A3D9BLN3-F1
#
_entry.id   AF-A0A3D9BLN3-F1
#
_cell.length_a   1.000
_cell.length_b   1.000
_cell.length_c   1.000
_cell.angle_alpha   90.00
_cell.angle_beta   90.00
_cell.angle_gamma   90.00
#
_symmetry.space_group_name_H-M   'P 1'
#
loop_
_entity.id
_entity.type
_entity.pdbx_description
1 polymer ?
#
loop_
_entity_poly.entity_id
_entity_poly.type
_entity_poly.pdbx_seq_one_letter_code
_entity_poly.pdbx_strand_id
1 'polypeptide(L)'
;MKKISCFIISFLFAIVQAQKINITFSKNIETYFLAEILAADYRETNKEFELFKKKECSVYQPIVKKAIIEYDNPKNEKIARLTAEINDTFLKKYGFGNDVLMQSLLTHEEFPSKKWKTDYHFTSNDHSAEQNNEITELIIKYVDELADFYKAENIDRFFKENRSFYKSAEKEFDQQIPKGFAKAMEKYYGEKFNSYTVLLSPVMMWPIDDGEGRGIGAKTEVGNKVDIYEIASPFVRVTQPDQYGYDNQFQARFLTVHEFGHSFVNKEVYKNKENIDRFKTLFEESKLKETMIKTGGYGDYQTCVAEHLVRLGEIEIALLQNDQERADKLLAYHLKNNFIFLPQLLEKIKEYNNDRKKYPSFRMFVPKLLEIFDDSNIAFINEKLDKK
;
A
#
# COMPACT_ATOMS: atom_id res chain seq x y z
N MET A 1 -59.74 -38.53 -1.03
CA MET A 1 -58.91 -37.77 -0.07
C MET A 1 -57.43 -38.06 -0.34
N LYS A 2 -56.75 -37.20 -1.08
CA LYS A 2 -55.29 -37.19 -1.21
C LYS A 2 -54.83 -35.79 -0.81
N LYS A 3 -54.13 -35.67 0.31
CA LYS A 3 -53.50 -34.43 0.77
C LYS A 3 -52.32 -34.15 -0.14
N ILE A 4 -52.38 -33.06 -0.90
CA ILE A 4 -51.22 -32.50 -1.59
C ILE A 4 -50.56 -31.53 -0.60
N SER A 5 -49.43 -31.95 -0.02
CA SER A 5 -48.59 -31.07 0.77
C SER A 5 -47.82 -30.14 -0.17
N CYS A 6 -48.16 -28.85 -0.17
CA CYS A 6 -47.31 -27.80 -0.74
C CYS A 6 -46.07 -27.63 0.15
N PHE A 7 -44.92 -28.12 -0.33
CA PHE A 7 -43.62 -27.72 0.19
C PHE A 7 -43.33 -26.29 -0.29
N ILE A 8 -43.44 -25.32 0.62
CA ILE A 8 -42.87 -23.99 0.42
C ILE A 8 -41.37 -24.12 0.67
N ILE A 9 -40.59 -24.16 -0.41
CA ILE A 9 -39.13 -24.02 -0.34
C ILE A 9 -38.85 -22.54 -0.05
N SER A 10 -38.69 -22.20 1.23
CA SER A 10 -38.20 -20.89 1.64
C SER A 10 -36.71 -20.81 1.29
N PHE A 11 -36.38 -20.16 0.18
CA PHE A 11 -35.01 -19.72 -0.07
C PHE A 11 -34.65 -18.66 0.97
N LEU A 12 -33.91 -19.07 2.00
CA LEU A 12 -33.18 -18.18 2.89
C LEU A 12 -32.12 -17.47 2.05
N PHE A 13 -32.44 -16.29 1.51
CA PHE A 13 -31.43 -15.34 1.10
C PHE A 13 -30.68 -14.90 2.35
N ALA A 14 -29.52 -15.50 2.59
CA ALA A 14 -28.54 -14.90 3.48
C ALA A 14 -28.21 -13.52 2.91
N ILE A 15 -28.69 -12.47 3.58
CA ILE A 15 -28.26 -11.11 3.30
C ILE A 15 -26.77 -11.08 3.65
N VAL A 16 -25.92 -11.25 2.64
CA VAL A 16 -24.48 -11.07 2.78
C VAL A 16 -24.29 -9.59 3.10
N GLN A 17 -24.14 -9.29 4.38
CA GLN A 17 -23.81 -7.94 4.84
C GLN A 17 -22.54 -7.51 4.10
N ALA A 18 -22.62 -6.40 3.36
CA ALA A 18 -21.48 -5.90 2.61
C ALA A 18 -20.34 -5.63 3.61
N GLN A 19 -19.17 -6.24 3.38
CA GLN A 19 -17.99 -5.95 4.19
C GLN A 19 -17.62 -4.48 3.99
N LYS A 20 -17.60 -3.74 5.10
CA LYS A 20 -17.28 -2.32 5.11
C LYS A 20 -15.75 -2.18 5.21
N ILE A 21 -15.16 -1.31 4.38
CA ILE A 21 -13.79 -0.85 4.57
C ILE A 21 -13.79 0.13 5.73
N ASN A 22 -12.94 -0.10 6.72
CA ASN A 22 -12.79 0.82 7.84
C ASN A 22 -11.89 1.97 7.40
N ILE A 23 -12.28 3.22 7.68
CA ILE A 23 -11.47 4.39 7.36
C ILE A 23 -11.19 5.11 8.68
N THR A 24 -9.92 5.24 9.02
CA THR A 24 -9.49 5.92 10.24
C THR A 24 -8.06 6.42 10.12
N PHE A 25 -7.39 6.73 11.22
CA PHE A 25 -5.96 7.02 11.29
C PHE A 25 -5.33 6.21 12.42
N SER A 26 -4.00 6.10 12.43
CA SER A 26 -3.25 5.41 13.48
C SER A 26 -2.30 6.38 14.16
N LYS A 27 -2.44 6.58 15.47
CA LYS A 27 -1.55 7.47 16.22
C LYS A 27 -0.08 7.05 16.14
N ASN A 28 0.19 5.74 16.11
CA ASN A 28 1.57 5.23 16.00
C ASN A 28 2.18 5.62 14.64
N ILE A 29 1.43 5.45 13.56
CA ILE A 29 1.85 5.78 12.20
C ILE A 29 1.98 7.29 12.02
N GLU A 30 1.01 8.08 12.48
CA GLU A 30 1.11 9.54 12.48
C GLU A 30 2.32 10.05 13.24
N THR A 31 2.61 9.45 14.40
CA THR A 31 3.78 9.81 15.21
C THR A 31 5.08 9.52 14.49
N TYR A 32 5.16 8.39 13.80
CA TYR A 32 6.31 8.07 12.95
C TYR A 32 6.49 9.10 11.83
N PHE A 33 5.44 9.39 11.07
CA PHE A 33 5.52 10.37 9.98
C PHE A 33 5.81 11.79 10.48
N LEU A 34 5.34 12.15 11.68
CA LEU A 34 5.75 13.38 12.35
C LEU A 34 7.26 13.36 12.63
N ALA A 35 7.80 12.27 13.17
CA ALA A 35 9.24 12.09 13.35
C ALA A 35 10.01 12.21 12.02
N GLU A 36 9.46 11.71 10.91
CA GLU A 36 10.05 11.88 9.57
C GLU A 36 10.08 13.34 9.10
N ILE A 37 9.07 14.15 9.42
CA ILE A 37 9.10 15.60 9.17
C ILE A 37 10.33 16.22 9.85
N LEU A 38 10.58 15.86 11.10
CA LEU A 38 11.71 16.39 11.88
C LEU A 38 13.04 15.86 11.35
N ALA A 39 13.07 14.63 10.86
CA ALA A 39 14.27 13.96 10.35
C ALA A 39 14.86 14.57 9.08
N ALA A 40 14.06 15.30 8.28
CA ALA A 40 14.45 15.79 6.96
C ALA A 40 15.80 16.51 6.93
N ASP A 41 16.10 17.33 7.95
CA ASP A 41 17.35 18.09 8.06
C ASP A 41 18.59 17.23 8.37
N TYR A 42 18.37 16.01 8.88
CA TYR A 42 19.41 15.09 9.37
C TYR A 42 19.67 13.90 8.44
N ARG A 43 18.88 13.73 7.37
CA ARG A 43 19.06 12.66 6.39
C ARG A 43 20.41 12.77 5.68
N GLU A 44 21.05 11.63 5.48
CA GLU A 44 22.20 11.46 4.60
C GLU A 44 21.76 11.08 3.18
N THR A 45 20.73 10.24 3.05
CA THR A 45 20.19 9.82 1.74
C THR A 45 18.94 10.62 1.41
N ASN A 46 18.78 11.02 0.15
CA ASN A 46 17.62 11.76 -0.33
C ASN A 46 17.34 13.07 0.42
N LYS A 47 18.34 13.65 1.11
CA LYS A 47 18.19 14.85 1.94
C LYS A 47 17.48 15.99 1.20
N GLU A 48 17.94 16.30 -0.02
CA GLU A 48 17.36 17.38 -0.82
C GLU A 48 15.88 17.14 -1.13
N PHE A 49 15.51 15.89 -1.42
CA PHE A 49 14.12 15.53 -1.66
C PHE A 49 13.29 15.62 -0.37
N GLU A 50 13.79 15.13 0.76
CA GLU A 50 13.10 15.23 2.06
C GLU A 50 12.88 16.70 2.49
N LEU A 51 13.87 17.56 2.28
CA LEU A 51 13.75 19.01 2.51
C LEU A 51 12.74 19.66 1.55
N PHE A 52 12.74 19.25 0.28
CA PHE A 52 11.73 19.67 -0.68
C PHE A 52 10.33 19.25 -0.23
N LYS A 53 10.13 17.99 0.19
CA LYS A 53 8.83 17.52 0.71
C LYS A 53 8.38 18.33 1.91
N LYS A 54 9.25 18.56 2.89
CA LYS A 54 8.97 19.37 4.10
C LYS A 54 8.52 20.77 3.73
N LYS A 55 9.25 21.44 2.83
CA LYS A 55 8.90 22.78 2.34
C LYS A 55 7.57 22.77 1.58
N GLU A 56 7.44 21.94 0.55
CA GLU A 56 6.30 21.92 -0.36
C GLU A 56 5.00 21.53 0.35
N CYS A 57 5.01 20.44 1.14
CA CYS A 57 3.82 19.96 1.83
C CYS A 57 3.33 20.95 2.89
N SER A 58 4.23 21.68 3.57
CA SER A 58 3.84 22.69 4.57
C SER A 58 3.01 23.85 4.01
N VAL A 59 2.99 24.04 2.70
CA VAL A 59 2.22 25.10 2.03
C VAL A 59 0.72 24.77 2.01
N TYR A 60 0.36 23.51 1.77
CA TYR A 60 -1.03 23.10 1.52
C TYR A 60 -1.50 21.89 2.36
N GLN A 61 -0.65 21.31 3.20
CA GLN A 61 -1.06 20.30 4.18
C GLN A 61 -1.08 20.96 5.56
N PRO A 62 -2.26 21.42 6.05
CA PRO A 62 -2.34 22.19 7.30
C PRO A 62 -1.87 21.39 8.51
N ILE A 63 -2.02 20.07 8.50
CA ILE A 63 -1.56 19.18 9.56
C ILE A 63 -0.03 19.09 9.59
N VAL A 64 0.64 18.93 8.43
CA VAL A 64 2.12 19.05 8.33
C VAL A 64 2.60 20.41 8.83
N LYS A 65 1.96 21.51 8.39
CA LYS A 65 2.33 22.86 8.83
C LYS A 65 2.26 23.02 10.35
N LYS A 66 1.19 22.53 10.97
CA LYS A 66 1.03 22.56 12.44
C LYS A 66 2.08 21.71 13.13
N ALA A 67 2.36 20.51 12.62
CA ALA A 67 3.38 19.62 13.17
C ALA A 67 4.77 20.28 13.15
N ILE A 68 5.15 20.94 12.07
CA ILE A 68 6.41 21.70 11.98
C ILE A 68 6.44 22.82 13.03
N ILE A 69 5.40 23.65 13.10
CA ILE A 69 5.35 24.78 14.05
C ILE A 69 5.49 24.33 15.50
N GLU A 70 4.86 23.20 15.87
CA GLU A 70 4.85 22.73 17.26
C GLU A 70 6.11 21.94 17.63
N TYR A 71 6.61 21.09 16.73
CA TYR A 71 7.62 20.07 17.08
C TYR A 71 9.00 20.28 16.44
N ASP A 72 9.15 21.13 15.43
CA ASP A 72 10.43 21.41 14.78
C ASP A 72 11.26 22.41 15.60
N ASN A 73 11.75 21.94 16.74
CA ASN A 73 12.54 22.73 17.68
C ASN A 73 13.66 21.87 18.30
N PRO A 74 14.72 22.47 18.88
CA PRO A 74 15.90 21.75 19.35
C PRO A 74 15.63 20.64 20.38
N LYS A 75 14.51 20.65 21.09
CA LYS A 75 14.17 19.58 22.06
C LYS A 75 13.97 18.23 21.38
N ASN A 76 13.55 18.24 20.12
CA ASN A 76 13.22 17.05 19.34
C ASN A 76 14.35 16.60 18.40
N GLU A 77 15.54 17.22 18.51
CA GLU A 77 16.70 16.84 17.70
C GLU A 77 17.10 15.36 17.90
N LYS A 78 16.95 14.82 19.12
CA LYS A 78 17.25 13.40 19.40
C LYS A 78 16.43 12.47 18.49
N ILE A 79 15.10 12.61 18.49
CA ILE A 79 14.24 11.73 17.70
C ILE A 79 14.41 11.98 16.21
N ALA A 80 14.64 13.24 15.80
CA ALA A 80 14.88 13.60 14.42
C ALA A 80 16.11 12.88 13.84
N ARG A 81 17.22 12.89 14.59
CA ARG A 81 18.45 12.18 14.21
C ARG A 81 18.28 10.66 14.18
N LEU A 82 17.62 10.09 15.20
CA LEU A 82 17.36 8.64 15.24
C LEU A 82 16.48 8.19 14.05
N THR A 83 15.46 8.98 13.71
CA THR A 83 14.58 8.72 12.57
C THR A 83 15.33 8.81 11.24
N ALA A 84 16.22 9.79 11.10
CA ALA A 84 17.07 9.89 9.92
C ALA A 84 18.02 8.70 9.80
N GLU A 85 18.72 8.36 10.89
CA GLU A 85 19.67 7.26 10.96
C GLU A 85 19.01 5.92 10.59
N ILE A 86 17.84 5.61 11.16
CA ILE A 86 17.17 4.34 10.85
C ILE A 86 16.68 4.28 9.40
N ASN A 87 16.10 5.37 8.87
CA ASN A 87 15.65 5.42 7.48
C ASN A 87 16.82 5.31 6.49
N ASP A 88 17.94 5.98 6.76
CA ASP A 88 19.14 5.86 5.95
C ASP A 88 19.79 4.48 6.08
N THR A 89 19.77 3.88 7.27
CA THR A 89 20.24 2.49 7.49
C THR A 89 19.41 1.52 6.65
N PHE A 90 18.09 1.61 6.71
CA PHE A 90 17.18 0.76 5.94
C PHE A 90 17.39 0.88 4.44
N LEU A 91 17.52 2.10 3.93
CA LEU A 91 17.72 2.31 2.50
C LEU A 91 19.11 1.85 2.04
N LYS A 92 20.19 2.24 2.74
CA LYS A 92 21.57 1.97 2.31
C LYS A 92 22.00 0.52 2.54
N LYS A 93 21.63 -0.06 3.69
CA LYS A 93 22.11 -1.40 4.10
C LYS A 93 21.18 -2.51 3.63
N TYR A 94 19.88 -2.27 3.60
CA TYR A 94 18.87 -3.31 3.35
C TYR A 94 17.99 -3.06 2.12
N GLY A 95 18.14 -1.91 1.45
CA GLY A 95 17.49 -1.64 0.17
C GLY A 95 15.98 -1.39 0.24
N PHE A 96 15.41 -1.11 1.43
CA PHE A 96 13.99 -0.78 1.56
C PHE A 96 13.78 0.62 2.16
N GLY A 97 12.66 1.24 1.78
CA GLY A 97 12.20 2.51 2.31
C GLY A 97 11.60 2.40 3.71
N ASN A 98 10.96 3.48 4.14
CA ASN A 98 10.26 3.57 5.43
C ASN A 98 9.05 2.63 5.55
N ASP A 99 8.55 2.07 4.45
CA ASP A 99 7.40 1.16 4.40
C ASP A 99 7.57 -0.05 5.35
N VAL A 100 8.81 -0.48 5.56
CA VAL A 100 9.20 -1.57 6.46
C VAL A 100 8.70 -1.39 7.90
N LEU A 101 8.49 -0.14 8.35
CA LEU A 101 8.06 0.18 9.70
C LEU A 101 6.53 0.07 9.88
N MET A 102 5.74 0.05 8.80
CA MET A 102 4.28 0.13 8.94
C MET A 102 3.71 -1.08 9.69
N GLN A 103 4.18 -2.29 9.38
CA GLN A 103 3.73 -3.51 10.06
C GLN A 103 4.06 -3.49 11.56
N SER A 104 5.24 -3.02 11.95
CA SER A 104 5.64 -2.98 13.36
C SER A 104 4.78 -1.99 14.14
N LEU A 105 4.54 -0.80 13.59
CA LEU A 105 3.68 0.23 14.19
C LEU A 105 2.22 -0.23 14.36
N LEU A 106 1.74 -1.11 13.48
CA LEU A 106 0.41 -1.73 13.58
C LEU A 106 0.37 -2.91 14.57
N THR A 107 1.46 -3.64 14.72
CA THR A 107 1.61 -4.78 15.66
C THR A 107 1.89 -4.31 17.08
N HIS A 108 2.37 -3.08 17.25
CA HIS A 108 2.55 -2.44 18.54
C HIS A 108 1.21 -1.95 19.13
N GLU A 109 1.07 -1.92 20.47
CA GLU A 109 -0.07 -1.27 21.13
C GLU A 109 -0.08 0.25 20.84
N GLU A 110 -1.20 0.95 21.04
CA GLU A 110 -1.22 2.41 20.85
C GLU A 110 -0.24 3.09 21.83
N PHE A 111 0.56 4.03 21.32
CA PHE A 111 1.43 4.86 22.17
C PHE A 111 0.60 5.63 23.23
N PRO A 112 1.12 5.82 24.46
CA PRO A 112 2.51 5.65 24.90
C PRO A 112 2.81 4.27 25.50
N SER A 113 2.01 3.24 25.20
CA SER A 113 2.40 1.87 25.58
C SER A 113 3.81 1.56 25.03
N LYS A 114 4.52 0.63 25.66
CA LYS A 114 5.76 0.02 25.14
C LYS A 114 5.60 -1.48 24.91
N LYS A 115 4.35 -1.91 24.77
CA LYS A 115 3.99 -3.31 24.63
C LYS A 115 3.60 -3.60 23.19
N TRP A 116 3.91 -4.82 22.79
CA TRP A 116 3.51 -5.36 21.51
C TRP A 116 2.23 -6.18 21.68
N LYS A 117 1.32 -6.12 20.69
CA LYS A 117 0.11 -6.94 20.68
C LYS A 117 0.46 -8.42 20.52
N THR A 118 1.54 -8.70 19.80
CA THR A 118 2.15 -10.01 19.57
C THR A 118 3.66 -9.83 19.42
N ASP A 119 4.44 -10.89 19.62
CA ASP A 119 5.89 -10.86 19.35
C ASP A 119 6.14 -10.41 17.91
N TYR A 120 6.99 -9.40 17.74
CA TYR A 120 7.30 -8.83 16.44
C TYR A 120 8.62 -9.39 15.91
N HIS A 121 8.57 -9.89 14.68
CA HIS A 121 9.74 -10.31 13.93
C HIS A 121 9.62 -9.80 12.49
N PHE A 122 10.69 -9.17 12.01
CA PHE A 122 10.82 -8.84 10.60
C PHE A 122 11.21 -10.09 9.81
N THR A 123 10.58 -10.27 8.64
CA THR A 123 10.87 -11.39 7.75
C THR A 123 10.91 -10.92 6.30
N SER A 124 12.04 -11.13 5.64
CA SER A 124 12.20 -10.99 4.19
C SER A 124 12.88 -12.23 3.62
N ASN A 125 12.49 -12.61 2.39
CA ASN A 125 13.13 -13.70 1.64
C ASN A 125 14.44 -13.26 0.96
N ASP A 126 14.67 -11.95 0.87
CA ASP A 126 15.83 -11.36 0.20
C ASP A 126 17.00 -11.16 1.17
N HIS A 127 16.78 -11.46 2.46
CA HIS A 127 17.72 -11.24 3.55
C HIS A 127 18.04 -12.54 4.28
N SER A 128 19.25 -12.64 4.81
CA SER A 128 19.64 -13.77 5.67
C SER A 128 18.86 -13.76 6.99
N ALA A 129 18.83 -14.90 7.69
CA ALA A 129 18.23 -14.98 9.02
C ALA A 129 18.88 -14.00 10.01
N GLU A 130 20.20 -13.80 9.91
CA GLU A 130 20.95 -12.84 10.73
C GLU A 130 20.51 -11.39 10.43
N GLN A 131 20.39 -11.02 9.14
CA GLN A 131 19.91 -9.70 8.75
C GLN A 131 18.47 -9.46 9.20
N ASN A 132 17.58 -10.46 9.07
CA ASN A 132 16.20 -10.36 9.55
C ASN A 132 16.15 -10.12 11.07
N ASN A 133 17.00 -10.78 11.85
CA ASN A 133 17.11 -10.54 13.29
C ASN A 133 17.65 -9.14 13.60
N GLU A 134 18.69 -8.68 12.91
CA GLU A 134 19.25 -7.34 13.10
C GLU A 134 18.20 -6.26 12.80
N ILE A 135 17.47 -6.39 11.69
CA ILE A 135 16.39 -5.47 11.33
C ILE A 135 15.30 -5.49 12.41
N THR A 136 14.95 -6.66 12.93
CA THR A 136 13.97 -6.80 14.02
C THR A 136 14.39 -5.99 15.25
N GLU A 137 15.63 -6.13 15.70
CA GLU A 137 16.16 -5.42 16.87
C GLU A 137 16.20 -3.90 16.66
N LEU A 138 16.61 -3.45 15.46
CA LEU A 138 16.60 -2.04 15.09
C LEU A 138 15.19 -1.45 15.14
N ILE A 139 14.21 -2.15 14.57
CA ILE A 139 12.81 -1.72 14.57
C ILE A 139 12.26 -1.66 16.00
N ILE A 140 12.49 -2.70 16.81
CA ILE A 140 11.97 -2.73 18.19
C ILE A 140 12.52 -1.56 19.00
N LYS A 141 13.84 -1.35 18.95
CA LYS A 141 14.49 -0.26 19.67
C LYS A 141 13.97 1.12 19.22
N TYR A 142 13.75 1.30 17.93
CA TYR A 142 13.27 2.57 17.40
C TYR A 142 11.79 2.83 17.73
N VAL A 143 10.94 1.80 17.70
CA VAL A 143 9.53 1.93 18.12
C VAL A 143 9.43 2.31 19.61
N ASP A 144 10.33 1.80 20.46
CA ASP A 144 10.41 2.23 21.86
C ASP A 144 10.80 3.72 22.01
N GLU A 145 11.74 4.21 21.19
CA GLU A 145 12.12 5.63 21.16
C GLU A 145 10.98 6.53 20.63
N LEU A 146 10.19 6.04 19.66
CA LEU A 146 8.97 6.72 19.21
C LEU A 146 7.91 6.80 20.32
N ALA A 147 7.72 5.74 21.11
CA ALA A 147 6.80 5.75 22.24
C ALA A 147 7.23 6.75 23.32
N ASP A 148 8.53 6.88 23.58
CA ASP A 148 9.06 7.89 24.50
C ASP A 148 8.88 9.31 23.95
N PHE A 149 9.15 9.52 22.67
CA PHE A 149 8.89 10.80 21.98
C PHE A 149 7.41 11.19 22.08
N TYR A 150 6.50 10.26 21.78
CA TYR A 150 5.06 10.45 21.92
C TYR A 150 4.66 10.97 23.30
N LYS A 151 5.22 10.35 24.34
CA LYS A 151 4.95 10.68 25.72
C LYS A 151 5.56 12.02 26.12
N ALA A 152 6.82 12.25 25.79
CA ALA A 152 7.58 13.44 26.17
C ALA A 152 6.97 14.72 25.59
N GLU A 153 6.57 14.67 24.32
CA GLU A 153 6.01 15.82 23.61
C GLU A 153 4.47 15.89 23.69
N ASN A 154 3.84 14.98 24.44
CA ASN A 154 2.40 14.88 24.61
C ASN A 154 1.64 14.92 23.26
N ILE A 155 2.08 14.08 22.32
CA ILE A 155 1.56 14.09 20.94
C ILE A 155 0.05 13.76 20.90
N ASP A 156 -0.48 13.05 21.91
CA ASP A 156 -1.92 12.86 22.07
C ASP A 156 -2.71 14.18 22.08
N ARG A 157 -2.12 15.26 22.62
CA ARG A 157 -2.71 16.61 22.58
C ARG A 157 -2.88 17.09 21.14
N PHE A 158 -1.87 16.93 20.29
CA PHE A 158 -1.94 17.33 18.87
C PHE A 158 -3.10 16.63 18.15
N PHE A 159 -3.30 15.33 18.39
CA PHE A 159 -4.44 14.61 17.80
C PHE A 159 -5.79 15.09 18.34
N LYS A 160 -5.87 15.41 19.65
CA LYS A 160 -7.08 15.96 20.26
C LYS A 160 -7.45 17.34 19.70
N GLU A 161 -6.46 18.22 19.56
CA GLU A 161 -6.64 19.57 19.03
C GLU A 161 -6.99 19.58 17.54
N ASN A 162 -6.49 18.59 16.78
CA ASN A 162 -6.76 18.43 15.36
C ASN A 162 -7.87 17.41 15.04
N ARG A 163 -8.59 16.90 16.05
CA ARG A 163 -9.60 15.84 15.89
C ARG A 163 -10.64 16.15 14.81
N SER A 164 -11.07 17.40 14.70
CA SER A 164 -12.05 17.81 13.68
C SER A 164 -11.51 17.62 12.26
N PHE A 165 -10.22 17.86 12.03
CA PHE A 165 -9.59 17.65 10.73
C PHE A 165 -9.58 16.17 10.38
N TYR A 166 -9.05 15.32 11.29
CA TYR A 166 -9.00 13.87 11.08
C TYR A 166 -10.39 13.26 10.81
N LYS A 167 -11.41 13.65 11.59
CA LYS A 167 -12.78 13.16 11.37
C LYS A 167 -13.41 13.64 10.08
N SER A 168 -13.03 14.81 9.61
CA SER A 168 -13.53 15.31 8.32
C SER A 168 -12.80 14.68 7.15
N ALA A 169 -11.50 14.42 7.27
CA ALA A 169 -10.72 13.61 6.31
C ALA A 169 -11.28 12.19 6.18
N GLU A 170 -11.58 11.52 7.30
CA GLU A 170 -12.23 10.19 7.29
C GLU A 170 -13.56 10.22 6.51
N LYS A 171 -14.36 11.25 6.72
CA LYS A 171 -15.65 11.42 6.03
C LYS A 171 -15.48 11.76 4.55
N GLU A 172 -14.53 12.61 4.20
CA GLU A 172 -14.21 13.00 2.83
C GLU A 172 -13.78 11.77 2.02
N PHE A 173 -12.91 10.92 2.58
CA PHE A 173 -12.47 9.67 1.94
C PHE A 173 -13.60 8.62 1.86
N ASP A 174 -14.43 8.47 2.88
CA ASP A 174 -15.58 7.51 2.88
C ASP A 174 -16.57 7.80 1.75
N GLN A 175 -16.68 9.05 1.30
CA GLN A 175 -17.50 9.43 0.14
C GLN A 175 -16.92 8.95 -1.20
N GLN A 176 -15.61 8.69 -1.27
CA GLN A 176 -14.92 8.28 -2.50
C GLN A 176 -15.00 6.77 -2.76
N ILE A 177 -15.13 5.96 -1.70
CA ILE A 177 -15.13 4.51 -1.76
C ILE A 177 -16.57 3.96 -1.76
N PRO A 178 -17.02 3.27 -2.82
CA PRO A 178 -18.38 2.76 -2.88
C PRO A 178 -18.56 1.53 -1.98
N LYS A 179 -19.81 1.25 -1.60
CA LYS A 179 -20.15 0.03 -0.85
C LYS A 179 -19.79 -1.22 -1.65
N GLY A 180 -19.27 -2.24 -0.98
CA GLY A 180 -18.91 -3.52 -1.60
C GLY A 180 -17.58 -3.53 -2.34
N PHE A 181 -16.75 -2.50 -2.17
CA PHE A 181 -15.42 -2.42 -2.77
C PHE A 181 -14.51 -3.60 -2.41
N ALA A 182 -14.39 -3.92 -1.11
CA ALA A 182 -13.67 -5.10 -0.63
C ALA A 182 -14.24 -6.42 -1.20
N LYS A 183 -15.57 -6.54 -1.27
CA LYS A 183 -16.25 -7.73 -1.82
C LYS A 183 -15.91 -7.97 -3.30
N ALA A 184 -15.73 -6.91 -4.08
CA ALA A 184 -15.29 -7.05 -5.47
C ALA A 184 -13.88 -7.67 -5.53
N MET A 185 -12.98 -7.23 -4.66
CA MET A 185 -11.64 -7.81 -4.51
C MET A 185 -11.71 -9.27 -4.07
N GLU A 186 -12.49 -9.59 -3.04
CA GLU A 186 -12.63 -10.99 -2.60
C GLU A 186 -13.20 -11.91 -3.69
N LYS A 187 -14.20 -11.41 -4.44
CA LYS A 187 -14.79 -12.15 -5.56
C LYS A 187 -13.76 -12.39 -6.66
N TYR A 188 -12.97 -11.38 -7.00
CA TYR A 188 -11.93 -11.49 -8.00
C TYR A 188 -10.82 -12.44 -7.55
N TYR A 189 -10.24 -12.25 -6.37
CA TYR A 189 -9.11 -13.04 -5.92
C TYR A 189 -9.49 -14.45 -5.43
N GLY A 190 -10.76 -14.66 -5.05
CA GLY A 190 -11.21 -15.93 -4.46
C GLY A 190 -10.64 -16.16 -3.06
N GLU A 191 -10.29 -15.08 -2.35
CA GLU A 191 -9.71 -15.06 -1.01
C GLU A 191 -10.30 -13.89 -0.22
N LYS A 192 -10.30 -13.99 1.11
CA LYS A 192 -10.77 -12.94 2.01
C LYS A 192 -9.82 -12.71 3.17
N PHE A 193 -9.88 -11.50 3.72
CA PHE A 193 -9.16 -11.11 4.93
C PHE A 193 -10.11 -10.86 6.10
N ASN A 194 -9.58 -10.80 7.32
CA ASN A 194 -10.35 -10.54 8.53
C ASN A 194 -10.92 -9.10 8.51
N SER A 195 -10.10 -8.13 8.11
CA SER A 195 -10.55 -6.75 7.89
C SER A 195 -9.73 -6.04 6.81
N TYR A 196 -10.34 -4.96 6.30
CA TYR A 196 -9.79 -4.05 5.31
C TYR A 196 -9.86 -2.64 5.90
N THR A 197 -8.72 -2.00 6.12
CA THR A 197 -8.67 -0.69 6.78
C THR A 197 -7.80 0.29 6.00
N VAL A 198 -8.34 1.47 5.69
CA VAL A 198 -7.58 2.61 5.20
C VAL A 198 -7.22 3.49 6.39
N LEU A 199 -5.93 3.76 6.54
CA LEU A 199 -5.33 4.63 7.54
C LEU A 199 -4.88 5.90 6.85
N LEU A 200 -5.69 6.96 6.96
CA LEU A 200 -5.33 8.28 6.46
C LEU A 200 -4.19 8.84 7.29
N SER A 201 -3.16 9.35 6.61
CA SER A 201 -1.98 9.96 7.23
C SER A 201 -1.77 11.41 6.78
N PRO A 202 -2.49 12.41 7.33
CA PRO A 202 -2.34 13.81 6.94
C PRO A 202 -0.99 14.45 7.31
N VAL A 203 -0.19 13.82 8.17
CA VAL A 203 1.22 14.21 8.42
C VAL A 203 2.22 13.53 7.47
N MET A 204 1.80 12.54 6.67
CA MET A 204 2.71 11.92 5.69
C MET A 204 3.03 12.92 4.58
N MET A 205 4.28 13.39 4.56
CA MET A 205 4.75 14.29 3.51
C MET A 205 4.90 13.54 2.19
N TRP A 206 4.02 13.88 1.25
CA TRP A 206 4.14 13.49 -0.15
C TRP A 206 3.71 14.65 -1.04
N PRO A 207 4.62 15.23 -1.84
CA PRO A 207 4.29 16.29 -2.76
C PRO A 207 3.21 15.84 -3.74
N ILE A 208 2.12 16.60 -3.79
CA ILE A 208 0.99 16.32 -4.66
C ILE A 208 1.25 16.99 -6.00
N ASP A 209 1.51 16.16 -7.00
CA ASP A 209 1.56 16.49 -8.42
C ASP A 209 0.47 15.70 -9.16
N ASP A 210 -0.22 16.34 -10.10
CA ASP A 210 -1.35 15.78 -10.85
C ASP A 210 -2.45 15.06 -10.04
N GLY A 211 -2.60 15.41 -8.75
CA GLY A 211 -3.60 14.81 -7.86
C GLY A 211 -3.26 13.40 -7.40
N GLU A 212 -1.99 13.01 -7.47
CA GLU A 212 -1.47 11.74 -6.96
C GLU A 212 -1.02 11.86 -5.49
N GLY A 213 -1.09 10.74 -4.78
CA GLY A 213 -0.58 10.59 -3.42
C GLY A 213 0.13 9.25 -3.23
N ARG A 214 0.76 9.08 -2.08
CA ARG A 214 1.44 7.84 -1.71
C ARG A 214 0.53 6.94 -0.90
N GLY A 215 0.52 5.67 -1.27
CA GLY A 215 -0.03 4.57 -0.49
C GLY A 215 1.09 3.69 0.06
N ILE A 216 0.81 2.99 1.15
CA ILE A 216 1.65 1.93 1.68
C ILE A 216 0.76 0.77 2.14
N GLY A 217 0.94 -0.39 1.52
CA GLY A 217 0.30 -1.63 1.92
C GLY A 217 0.97 -2.24 3.16
N ALA A 218 0.17 -2.62 4.16
CA ALA A 218 0.64 -3.36 5.31
C ALA A 218 -0.36 -4.43 5.75
N LYS A 219 0.09 -5.39 6.56
CA LYS A 219 -0.78 -6.40 7.15
C LYS A 219 -0.35 -6.74 8.58
N THR A 220 -1.29 -7.22 9.38
CA THR A 220 -1.01 -7.84 10.68
C THR A 220 -1.67 -9.21 10.75
N GLU A 221 -1.12 -10.10 11.57
CA GLU A 221 -1.62 -11.46 11.71
C GLU A 221 -1.67 -11.85 13.20
N VAL A 222 -2.86 -12.23 13.67
CA VAL A 222 -3.07 -12.74 15.02
C VAL A 222 -3.81 -14.08 14.93
N GLY A 223 -3.07 -15.17 15.18
CA GLY A 223 -3.57 -16.51 14.86
C GLY A 223 -3.87 -16.64 13.38
N ASN A 224 -5.07 -17.11 13.02
CA ASN A 224 -5.48 -17.26 11.60
C ASN A 224 -6.20 -16.01 11.03
N LYS A 225 -6.15 -14.88 11.74
CA LYS A 225 -6.80 -13.63 11.31
C LYS A 225 -5.75 -12.69 10.75
N VAL A 226 -5.89 -12.39 9.46
CA VAL A 226 -5.03 -11.43 8.76
C VAL A 226 -5.84 -10.17 8.50
N ASP A 227 -5.37 -9.04 9.04
CA ASP A 227 -5.92 -7.71 8.78
C ASP A 227 -5.01 -6.99 7.78
N ILE A 228 -5.60 -6.37 6.75
CA ILE A 228 -4.84 -5.66 5.73
C ILE A 228 -5.15 -4.16 5.73
N TYR A 229 -4.13 -3.38 5.40
CA TYR A 229 -4.11 -1.94 5.57
C TYR A 229 -3.58 -1.24 4.33
N GLU A 230 -4.19 -0.10 4.01
CA GLU A 230 -3.61 0.96 3.19
C GLU A 230 -3.26 2.10 4.15
N ILE A 231 -2.05 2.64 4.07
CA ILE A 231 -1.71 3.91 4.71
C ILE A 231 -1.61 4.97 3.61
N ALA A 232 -2.49 5.97 3.62
CA ALA A 232 -2.64 6.91 2.52
C ALA A 232 -2.22 8.35 2.90
N SER A 233 -1.29 8.94 2.14
CA SER A 233 -1.05 10.38 2.17
C SER A 233 -2.24 11.14 1.59
N PRO A 234 -2.37 12.46 1.86
CA PRO A 234 -3.20 13.33 1.04
C PRO A 234 -2.78 13.26 -0.43
N PHE A 235 -3.76 13.40 -1.33
CA PHE A 235 -3.58 13.46 -2.78
C PHE A 235 -4.34 14.65 -3.42
N VAL A 236 -4.99 15.48 -2.60
CA VAL A 236 -5.50 16.80 -2.99
C VAL A 236 -4.84 17.88 -2.13
N ARG A 237 -4.43 18.99 -2.74
CA ARG A 237 -3.90 20.15 -2.02
C ARG A 237 -5.03 20.84 -1.23
N VAL A 238 -4.86 21.04 0.08
CA VAL A 238 -5.86 21.77 0.90
C VAL A 238 -5.65 23.27 0.72
N THR A 239 -6.51 23.88 -0.09
CA THR A 239 -6.48 25.31 -0.42
C THR A 239 -7.66 26.07 0.17
N GLN A 240 -8.70 25.36 0.63
CA GLN A 240 -9.92 25.92 1.21
C GLN A 240 -10.24 25.27 2.57
N PRO A 241 -10.99 25.94 3.47
CA PRO A 241 -11.25 25.46 4.83
C PRO A 241 -12.04 24.14 4.94
N ASP A 242 -12.77 23.77 3.91
CA ASP A 242 -13.62 22.58 3.80
C ASP A 242 -12.97 21.41 3.07
N GLN A 243 -11.69 21.55 2.68
CA GLN A 243 -10.91 20.49 2.04
C GLN A 243 -10.04 19.77 3.08
N TYR A 244 -9.91 18.44 2.96
CA TYR A 244 -9.12 17.63 3.88
C TYR A 244 -8.03 16.80 3.20
N GLY A 245 -7.93 16.89 1.88
CA GLY A 245 -6.83 16.36 1.07
C GLY A 245 -7.11 15.02 0.39
N TYR A 246 -8.35 14.56 0.41
CA TYR A 246 -8.79 13.23 -0.02
C TYR A 246 -9.99 13.25 -0.99
N ASP A 247 -10.44 14.43 -1.46
CA ASP A 247 -11.56 14.56 -2.42
C ASP A 247 -11.14 14.33 -3.88
N ASN A 248 -10.72 13.09 -4.18
CA ASN A 248 -10.46 12.62 -5.54
C ASN A 248 -10.85 11.14 -5.64
N GLN A 249 -12.00 10.90 -6.27
CA GLN A 249 -12.58 9.56 -6.38
C GLN A 249 -11.68 8.57 -7.13
N PHE A 250 -11.04 9.02 -8.23
CA PHE A 250 -10.20 8.13 -9.03
C PHE A 250 -8.99 7.68 -8.21
N GLN A 251 -8.29 8.63 -7.60
CA GLN A 251 -7.09 8.35 -6.81
C GLN A 251 -7.41 7.48 -5.59
N ALA A 252 -8.46 7.80 -4.83
CA ALA A 252 -8.85 7.01 -3.66
C ALA A 252 -9.13 5.54 -4.04
N ARG A 253 -9.88 5.32 -5.12
CA ARG A 253 -10.21 3.95 -5.56
C ARG A 253 -9.02 3.21 -6.15
N PHE A 254 -8.18 3.90 -6.92
CA PHE A 254 -6.95 3.33 -7.46
C PHE A 254 -6.03 2.88 -6.32
N LEU A 255 -5.71 3.78 -5.39
CA LEU A 255 -4.78 3.52 -4.29
C LEU A 255 -5.29 2.42 -3.35
N THR A 256 -6.57 2.43 -3.00
CA THR A 256 -7.15 1.37 -2.16
C THR A 256 -7.10 -0.01 -2.80
N VAL A 257 -7.40 -0.14 -4.10
CA VAL A 257 -7.28 -1.44 -4.77
C VAL A 257 -5.83 -1.88 -4.88
N HIS A 258 -4.93 -0.93 -5.17
CA HIS A 258 -3.50 -1.18 -5.29
C HIS A 258 -2.89 -1.74 -4.00
N GLU A 259 -3.04 -1.00 -2.89
CA GLU A 259 -2.40 -1.36 -1.63
C GLU A 259 -2.98 -2.63 -1.02
N PHE A 260 -4.31 -2.81 -1.09
CA PHE A 260 -4.91 -4.08 -0.70
C PHE A 260 -4.53 -5.22 -1.66
N GLY A 261 -4.33 -4.92 -2.95
CA GLY A 261 -3.91 -5.84 -3.99
C GLY A 261 -2.61 -6.58 -3.65
N HIS A 262 -1.63 -5.88 -3.08
CA HIS A 262 -0.37 -6.48 -2.62
C HIS A 262 -0.57 -7.65 -1.66
N SER A 263 -1.58 -7.58 -0.78
CA SER A 263 -1.87 -8.66 0.18
C SER A 263 -2.37 -9.95 -0.49
N PHE A 264 -3.00 -9.85 -1.65
CA PHE A 264 -3.42 -10.99 -2.46
C PHE A 264 -2.30 -11.49 -3.38
N VAL A 265 -1.55 -10.57 -3.99
CA VAL A 265 -0.63 -10.85 -5.11
C VAL A 265 0.76 -11.28 -4.64
N ASN A 266 1.42 -10.49 -3.78
CA ASN A 266 2.87 -10.61 -3.53
C ASN A 266 3.25 -12.01 -3.03
N LYS A 267 2.49 -12.54 -2.06
CA LYS A 267 2.72 -13.87 -1.51
C LYS A 267 2.64 -14.98 -2.55
N GLU A 268 1.82 -14.82 -3.59
CA GLU A 268 1.66 -15.85 -4.62
C GLU A 268 2.73 -15.72 -5.70
N VAL A 269 3.20 -14.52 -6.01
CA VAL A 269 4.38 -14.32 -6.87
C VAL A 269 5.64 -14.89 -6.22
N TYR A 270 5.90 -14.54 -4.96
CA TYR A 270 7.14 -14.95 -4.29
C TYR A 270 7.21 -16.46 -4.01
N LYS A 271 6.07 -17.12 -3.79
CA LYS A 271 5.99 -18.60 -3.68
C LYS A 271 6.32 -19.31 -4.99
N ASN A 272 6.14 -18.66 -6.14
CA ASN A 272 6.34 -19.25 -7.47
C ASN A 272 7.58 -18.66 -8.15
N LYS A 273 8.60 -18.24 -7.39
CA LYS A 273 9.82 -17.62 -7.93
C LYS A 273 10.54 -18.48 -8.98
N GLU A 274 10.46 -19.80 -8.84
CA GLU A 274 11.06 -20.75 -9.78
C GLU A 274 10.41 -20.69 -11.17
N ASN A 275 9.16 -20.22 -11.28
CA ASN A 275 8.42 -20.11 -12.54
C ASN A 275 8.75 -18.83 -13.34
N ILE A 276 9.62 -17.97 -12.81
CA ILE A 276 10.05 -16.71 -13.46
C ILE A 276 11.58 -16.56 -13.48
N ASP A 277 12.30 -17.68 -13.38
CA ASP A 277 13.77 -17.65 -13.33
C ASP A 277 14.38 -17.21 -14.66
N ARG A 278 13.81 -17.60 -15.81
CA ARG A 278 14.27 -17.10 -17.11
C ARG A 278 13.88 -15.62 -17.28
N PHE A 279 12.74 -15.19 -16.75
CA PHE A 279 12.39 -13.77 -16.75
C PHE A 279 13.41 -12.91 -16.01
N LYS A 280 14.08 -13.42 -14.97
CA LYS A 280 15.17 -12.69 -14.30
C LYS A 280 16.24 -12.26 -15.30
N THR A 281 16.74 -13.18 -16.13
CA THR A 281 17.73 -12.87 -17.18
C THR A 281 17.15 -11.89 -18.20
N LEU A 282 15.91 -12.09 -18.65
CA LEU A 282 15.27 -11.16 -19.60
C LEU A 282 15.13 -9.74 -19.02
N PHE A 283 14.79 -9.62 -17.74
CA PHE A 283 14.64 -8.36 -17.05
C PHE A 283 15.98 -7.62 -16.94
N GLU A 284 17.05 -8.35 -16.59
CA GLU A 284 18.40 -7.80 -16.42
C GLU A 284 19.10 -7.44 -17.75
N GLU A 285 18.90 -8.23 -18.81
CA GLU A 285 19.59 -8.06 -20.10
C GLU A 285 18.82 -7.17 -21.10
N SER A 286 17.53 -6.91 -20.85
CA SER A 286 16.73 -5.98 -21.67
C SER A 286 16.76 -4.55 -21.12
N LYS A 287 16.13 -3.61 -21.83
CA LYS A 287 15.93 -2.23 -21.35
C LYS A 287 14.95 -2.12 -20.18
N LEU A 288 14.31 -3.22 -19.77
CA LEU A 288 13.19 -3.20 -18.82
C LEU A 288 13.63 -2.81 -17.42
N LYS A 289 14.70 -3.38 -16.88
CA LYS A 289 15.18 -3.06 -15.51
C LYS A 289 15.42 -1.57 -15.32
N GLU A 290 16.23 -0.96 -16.18
CA GLU A 290 16.53 0.47 -16.08
C GLU A 290 15.28 1.33 -16.25
N THR A 291 14.37 0.93 -17.15
CA THR A 291 13.12 1.66 -17.38
C THR A 291 12.19 1.59 -16.17
N MET A 292 12.06 0.42 -15.55
CA MET A 292 11.19 0.21 -14.38
C MET A 292 11.75 0.86 -13.11
N ILE A 293 13.08 0.88 -12.94
CA ILE A 293 13.74 1.69 -11.89
C ILE A 293 13.38 3.16 -12.05
N LYS A 294 13.48 3.71 -13.27
CA LYS A 294 13.14 5.12 -13.55
C LYS A 294 11.64 5.42 -13.40
N THR A 295 10.79 4.43 -13.64
CA THR A 295 9.33 4.59 -13.58
C THR A 295 8.83 4.66 -12.14
N GLY A 296 9.31 3.77 -11.26
CA GLY A 296 8.79 3.67 -9.90
C GLY A 296 9.69 2.93 -8.92
N GLY A 297 10.99 2.81 -9.23
CA GLY A 297 11.96 2.16 -8.35
C GLY A 297 11.92 0.63 -8.38
N TYR A 298 11.27 0.01 -9.36
CA TYR A 298 11.15 -1.46 -9.44
C TYR A 298 12.44 -2.08 -9.99
N GLY A 299 13.46 -2.18 -9.14
CA GLY A 299 14.80 -2.70 -9.50
C GLY A 299 14.94 -4.22 -9.44
N ASP A 300 13.96 -4.91 -8.89
CA ASP A 300 13.91 -6.37 -8.77
C ASP A 300 12.85 -6.97 -9.72
N TYR A 301 13.17 -8.12 -10.31
CA TYR A 301 12.31 -8.79 -11.30
C TYR A 301 11.03 -9.34 -10.67
N GLN A 302 11.08 -9.85 -9.43
CA GLN A 302 9.89 -10.37 -8.75
C GLN A 302 8.96 -9.23 -8.35
N THR A 303 9.54 -8.13 -7.84
CA THR A 303 8.81 -6.89 -7.60
C THR A 303 8.15 -6.41 -8.88
N CYS A 304 8.88 -6.32 -10.00
CA CYS A 304 8.32 -5.93 -11.29
C CYS A 304 7.11 -6.81 -11.69
N VAL A 305 7.21 -8.13 -11.56
CA VAL A 305 6.08 -9.05 -11.83
C VAL A 305 4.92 -8.83 -10.87
N ALA A 306 5.19 -8.68 -9.57
CA ALA A 306 4.15 -8.46 -8.57
C ALA A 306 3.38 -7.17 -8.85
N GLU A 307 4.08 -6.07 -9.16
CA GLU A 307 3.45 -4.81 -9.55
C GLU A 307 2.56 -5.00 -10.78
N HIS A 308 3.05 -5.65 -11.85
CA HIS A 308 2.22 -5.94 -13.03
C HIS A 308 0.92 -6.69 -12.69
N LEU A 309 0.99 -7.67 -11.79
CA LEU A 309 -0.18 -8.43 -11.36
C LEU A 309 -1.12 -7.65 -10.43
N VAL A 310 -0.59 -6.70 -9.65
CA VAL A 310 -1.42 -5.72 -8.92
C VAL A 310 -2.17 -4.82 -9.89
N ARG A 311 -1.51 -4.26 -10.92
CA ARG A 311 -2.16 -3.43 -11.96
C ARG A 311 -3.22 -4.21 -12.75
N LEU A 312 -2.96 -5.48 -13.05
CA LEU A 312 -3.95 -6.38 -13.63
C LEU A 312 -5.20 -6.46 -12.72
N GLY A 313 -4.98 -6.63 -11.41
CA GLY A 313 -6.05 -6.60 -10.42
C GLY A 313 -6.83 -5.29 -10.44
N GLU A 314 -6.16 -4.14 -10.45
CA GLU A 314 -6.81 -2.83 -10.49
C GLU A 314 -7.81 -2.71 -11.65
N ILE A 315 -7.40 -3.11 -12.86
CA ILE A 315 -8.24 -3.09 -14.06
C ILE A 315 -9.40 -4.09 -13.93
N GLU A 316 -9.13 -5.33 -13.52
CA GLU A 316 -10.16 -6.37 -13.38
C GLU A 316 -11.21 -6.04 -12.29
N ILE A 317 -10.80 -5.40 -11.20
CA ILE A 317 -11.72 -4.92 -10.16
C ILE A 317 -12.62 -3.81 -10.72
N ALA A 318 -12.08 -2.88 -11.50
CA ALA A 318 -12.89 -1.86 -12.15
C ALA A 318 -13.93 -2.48 -13.11
N LEU A 319 -13.52 -3.44 -13.93
CA LEU A 319 -14.42 -4.18 -14.83
C LEU A 319 -15.51 -4.95 -14.05
N LEU A 320 -15.15 -5.64 -12.96
CA LEU A 320 -16.11 -6.35 -12.10
C LEU A 320 -17.09 -5.42 -11.40
N GLN A 321 -16.74 -4.15 -11.24
CA GLN A 321 -17.60 -3.10 -10.69
C GLN A 321 -18.43 -2.39 -11.78
N ASN A 322 -18.35 -2.84 -13.03
CA ASN A 322 -18.97 -2.22 -14.22
C ASN A 322 -18.52 -0.77 -14.44
N ASP A 323 -17.25 -0.48 -14.13
CA ASP A 323 -16.64 0.83 -14.25
C ASP A 323 -15.61 0.82 -15.38
N GLN A 324 -16.12 0.79 -16.62
CA GLN A 324 -15.29 0.72 -17.83
C GLN A 324 -14.39 1.96 -17.97
N GLU A 325 -14.89 3.14 -17.61
CA GLU A 325 -14.12 4.38 -17.69
C GLU A 325 -12.86 4.32 -16.81
N ARG A 326 -12.99 3.84 -15.57
CA ARG A 326 -11.81 3.66 -14.70
C ARG A 326 -10.89 2.56 -15.24
N ALA A 327 -11.42 1.45 -15.73
CA ALA A 327 -10.60 0.38 -16.32
C ALA A 327 -9.74 0.89 -17.49
N ASP A 328 -10.34 1.69 -18.39
CA ASP A 328 -9.64 2.26 -19.55
C ASP A 328 -8.58 3.29 -19.12
N LYS A 329 -8.90 4.15 -18.15
CA LYS A 329 -7.95 5.11 -17.57
C LYS A 329 -6.76 4.42 -16.89
N LEU A 330 -7.01 3.38 -16.10
CA LEU A 330 -5.96 2.58 -15.45
C LEU A 330 -5.06 1.93 -16.49
N LEU A 331 -5.64 1.27 -17.51
CA LEU A 331 -4.85 0.66 -18.58
C LEU A 331 -3.96 1.70 -19.29
N ALA A 332 -4.51 2.85 -19.67
CA ALA A 332 -3.74 3.92 -20.30
C ALA A 332 -2.62 4.44 -19.39
N TYR A 333 -2.92 4.65 -18.10
CA TYR A 333 -1.96 5.10 -17.09
C TYR A 333 -0.81 4.11 -16.91
N HIS A 334 -1.09 2.82 -16.72
CA HIS A 334 -0.03 1.82 -16.53
C HIS A 334 0.76 1.57 -17.82
N LEU A 335 0.11 1.61 -18.98
CA LEU A 335 0.83 1.56 -20.25
C LEU A 335 1.74 2.77 -20.40
N LYS A 336 1.35 3.98 -19.99
CA LYS A 336 2.27 5.14 -19.96
C LYS A 336 3.46 4.86 -19.03
N ASN A 337 3.21 4.21 -17.89
CA ASN A 337 4.21 3.81 -16.89
C ASN A 337 4.86 2.44 -17.16
N ASN A 338 5.11 2.11 -18.43
CA ASN A 338 5.97 0.98 -18.83
C ASN A 338 5.54 -0.44 -18.39
N PHE A 339 4.30 -0.62 -17.95
CA PHE A 339 3.74 -1.96 -17.67
C PHE A 339 3.35 -2.69 -18.97
N ILE A 340 4.36 -3.01 -19.80
CA ILE A 340 4.21 -3.48 -21.19
C ILE A 340 3.53 -4.84 -21.33
N PHE A 341 3.52 -5.66 -20.27
CA PHE A 341 2.91 -6.99 -20.28
C PHE A 341 1.40 -6.99 -20.02
N LEU A 342 0.82 -5.86 -19.58
CA LEU A 342 -0.60 -5.77 -19.25
C LEU A 342 -1.55 -6.25 -20.36
N PRO A 343 -1.35 -5.94 -21.65
CA PRO A 343 -2.24 -6.42 -22.70
C PRO A 343 -2.28 -7.95 -22.81
N GLN A 344 -1.12 -8.63 -22.64
CA GLN A 344 -1.06 -10.09 -22.65
C GLN A 344 -1.69 -10.69 -21.40
N LEU A 345 -1.49 -10.06 -20.24
CA LEU A 345 -2.08 -10.47 -18.97
C LEU A 345 -3.61 -10.35 -18.98
N LEU A 346 -4.15 -9.25 -19.52
CA LEU A 346 -5.59 -9.03 -19.67
C LEU A 346 -6.25 -10.00 -20.65
N GLU A 347 -5.52 -10.46 -21.67
CA GLU A 347 -6.02 -11.55 -22.51
C GLU A 347 -6.02 -12.87 -21.75
N LYS A 348 -4.92 -13.18 -21.05
CA LYS A 348 -4.74 -14.45 -20.33
C LYS A 348 -5.73 -14.63 -19.18
N ILE A 349 -6.04 -13.55 -18.44
CA ILE A 349 -6.95 -13.60 -17.29
C ILE A 349 -8.40 -13.91 -17.69
N LYS A 350 -8.77 -13.80 -18.97
CA LYS A 350 -10.10 -14.25 -19.45
C LYS A 350 -10.33 -15.74 -19.21
N GLU A 351 -9.29 -16.58 -19.27
CA GLU A 351 -9.41 -18.01 -18.92
C GLU A 351 -9.81 -18.19 -17.44
N TYR A 352 -9.22 -17.41 -16.55
CA TYR A 352 -9.56 -17.39 -15.12
C TYR A 352 -11.01 -16.97 -14.92
N ASN A 353 -11.42 -15.87 -15.56
CA ASN A 353 -12.77 -15.31 -15.43
C ASN A 353 -13.85 -16.23 -16.00
N ASN A 354 -13.56 -16.93 -17.10
CA ASN A 354 -14.53 -17.80 -17.78
C ASN A 354 -14.69 -19.18 -17.12
N ASP A 355 -13.68 -19.69 -16.42
CA ASP A 355 -13.73 -21.01 -15.78
C ASP A 355 -13.36 -20.95 -14.28
N ARG A 356 -14.17 -20.22 -13.51
CA ARG A 356 -14.02 -20.13 -12.05
C ARG A 356 -14.28 -21.44 -11.30
N LYS A 357 -14.86 -22.46 -11.95
CA LYS A 357 -14.97 -23.80 -11.36
C LYS A 357 -13.63 -24.50 -11.35
N LYS A 358 -12.86 -24.38 -12.45
CA LYS A 358 -11.49 -24.90 -12.54
C LYS A 358 -10.49 -24.05 -11.75
N TYR A 359 -10.67 -22.73 -11.76
CA TYR A 359 -9.80 -21.79 -11.05
C TYR A 359 -10.61 -20.99 -10.01
N PRO A 360 -10.91 -21.59 -8.84
CA PRO A 360 -11.71 -20.93 -7.81
C PRO A 360 -11.03 -19.68 -7.22
N SER A 361 -9.70 -19.65 -7.18
CA SER A 361 -8.90 -18.53 -6.66
C SER A 361 -7.79 -18.09 -7.61
N PHE A 362 -7.43 -16.81 -7.52
CA PHE A 362 -6.35 -16.19 -8.29
C PHE A 362 -5.03 -16.94 -8.09
N ARG A 363 -4.75 -17.38 -6.86
CA ARG A 363 -3.57 -18.21 -6.53
C ARG A 363 -3.39 -19.41 -7.46
N MET A 364 -4.47 -20.10 -7.84
CA MET A 364 -4.38 -21.27 -8.72
C MET A 364 -4.05 -20.90 -10.17
N PHE A 365 -4.25 -19.64 -10.54
CA PHE A 365 -4.00 -19.14 -11.89
C PHE A 365 -2.70 -18.34 -12.02
N VAL A 366 -2.10 -17.89 -10.91
CA VAL A 366 -0.81 -17.17 -10.90
C VAL A 366 0.26 -17.86 -11.74
N PRO A 367 0.52 -19.19 -11.64
CA PRO A 367 1.53 -19.85 -12.47
C PRO A 367 1.34 -19.61 -13.98
N LYS A 368 0.10 -19.57 -14.46
CA LYS A 368 -0.23 -19.31 -15.87
C LYS A 368 -0.04 -17.86 -16.29
N LEU A 369 -0.11 -16.92 -15.35
CA LEU A 369 0.21 -15.52 -15.60
C LEU A 369 1.72 -15.32 -15.64
N LEU A 370 2.48 -16.06 -14.82
CA LEU A 370 3.93 -16.03 -14.80
C LEU A 370 4.55 -16.50 -16.12
N GLU A 371 3.94 -17.50 -16.78
CA GLU A 371 4.31 -17.96 -18.13
C GLU A 371 4.41 -16.79 -19.14
N ILE A 372 3.58 -15.74 -19.03
CA ILE A 372 3.62 -14.58 -19.94
C ILE A 372 4.96 -13.84 -19.87
N PHE A 373 5.54 -13.76 -18.69
CA PHE A 373 6.84 -13.11 -18.47
C PHE A 373 7.96 -14.05 -18.91
N ASP A 374 7.91 -15.30 -18.46
CA ASP A 374 8.97 -16.28 -18.66
C ASP A 374 9.12 -16.70 -20.13
N ASP A 375 8.01 -16.79 -20.88
CA ASP A 375 8.00 -17.11 -22.32
C ASP A 375 8.34 -15.92 -23.23
N SER A 376 8.51 -14.72 -22.67
CA SER A 376 8.85 -13.51 -23.42
C SER A 376 10.27 -13.56 -24.00
N ASN A 377 10.66 -12.49 -24.70
CA ASN A 377 12.01 -12.34 -25.25
C ASN A 377 12.44 -10.86 -25.28
N ILE A 378 13.76 -10.65 -25.32
CA ILE A 378 14.37 -9.31 -25.31
C ILE A 378 13.89 -8.45 -26.48
N ALA A 379 13.69 -9.04 -27.67
CA ALA A 379 13.24 -8.29 -28.84
C ALA A 379 11.85 -7.69 -28.64
N PHE A 380 10.89 -8.48 -28.13
CA PHE A 380 9.56 -7.98 -27.77
C PHE A 380 9.63 -6.89 -26.71
N ILE A 381 10.38 -7.11 -25.63
CA ILE A 381 10.50 -6.16 -24.52
C ILE A 381 11.02 -4.81 -25.03
N ASN A 382 12.15 -4.83 -25.74
CA ASN A 382 12.77 -3.61 -26.24
C ASN A 382 11.87 -2.91 -27.28
N GLU A 383 11.24 -3.66 -28.20
CA GLU A 383 10.31 -3.08 -29.18
C GLU A 383 9.13 -2.37 -28.51
N LYS A 384 8.57 -2.94 -27.44
CA LYS A 384 7.45 -2.32 -26.71
C LYS A 384 7.84 -1.08 -25.93
N LEU A 385 9.09 -1.01 -25.47
CA LEU A 385 9.62 0.16 -24.78
C LEU A 385 9.99 1.29 -25.76
N ASP A 386 10.47 0.95 -26.96
CA ASP A 386 10.89 1.92 -27.99
C ASP A 386 9.71 2.54 -28.79
N LYS A 387 8.50 1.96 -28.70
CA LYS A 387 7.28 2.43 -29.38
C LYS A 387 6.53 3.56 -28.65
N LYS A 388 7.15 4.19 -27.66
CA LYS A 388 6.64 5.35 -26.92
C LYS A 388 7.61 6.51 -27.06
#